data_AF-A0A3N9P1K3-F1
#
_entry.id   AF-A0A3N9P1K3-F1
#
_cell.length_a   1.000
_cell.length_b   1.000
_cell.length_c   1.000
_cell.angle_alpha   90.00
_cell.angle_beta   90.00
_cell.angle_gamma   90.00
#
_symmetry.space_group_name_H-M   'P 1'
#
loop_
_entity.id
_entity.type
_entity.pdbx_description
1 polymer ?
#
loop_
_entity_poly.entity_id
_entity_poly.type
_entity_poly.pdbx_seq_one_letter_code
_entity_poly.pdbx_strand_id
1 'polypeptide(L)'
;MAAPGNGVVDYNTATVDAKKKMAQNQLKINTDPTYVQNEQQRALKVIADRQAQGLDVTAQQKYLNNQLGYKPPVMKAASGNTETAPRPVSTPTKTNNQQSSEYLDLMRQIATREVTPFSYDPKSDPAYQAALQRAQGNIQSGNSAAQAEMSRRGILNSTITGDRMGEIASQEMGNVETQVVPQLMQQAYQRYMDQENMKQQQFNNYGALADTYIKEDQRGIDNMNARADRTGYIPGGDEAQNLVNQLMGLKQQAESPGITAADRTKLSNQANGIRAMLSQMGVDISKYGADTNSSIASQATPMIRTIQGQQLDAQNREANVNAAQIYMNATGRVLNPQSDWSGYIRQSQNPNAPLTSAQQNTNFNQGLLTRQQNTNEKQWSEEFAYKQARDAITDSQWQAKFDEDVQQFGLNYALQQLQTDNDQAYREATLGIQQDENSRAWLEYGDKSSAATTPKYNGMTVNQAVDALRQSFTVENPTTGAKSIPNDPATKERIYQQTMAMGLPDGQDSQAMVVLGLTPAEIASFDKKYGVSSGN
;
A
#
# COMPACT_ATOMS: atom_id res chain seq x y z
N MET A 1 26.49 -34.98 2.56
CA MET A 1 27.37 -33.80 2.63
C MET A 1 26.48 -32.59 2.94
N ALA A 2 26.61 -32.00 4.12
CA ALA A 2 25.84 -30.80 4.47
C ALA A 2 26.52 -29.57 3.86
N ALA A 3 25.79 -28.81 3.05
CA ALA A 3 26.26 -27.57 2.45
C ALA A 3 26.55 -26.54 3.56
N PRO A 4 27.71 -25.87 3.56
CA PRO A 4 28.03 -24.82 4.52
C PRO A 4 27.26 -23.54 4.14
N GLY A 5 25.99 -23.53 4.47
CA GLY A 5 25.04 -22.44 4.22
C GLY A 5 23.81 -22.46 5.14
N ASN A 6 23.55 -23.58 5.82
CA ASN A 6 22.47 -23.70 6.79
C ASN A 6 23.00 -23.56 8.22
N GLY A 7 22.77 -22.39 8.82
CA GLY A 7 22.81 -22.18 10.27
C GLY A 7 24.19 -22.35 10.92
N VAL A 8 24.47 -21.53 11.93
CA VAL A 8 25.62 -21.76 12.81
C VAL A 8 25.43 -23.13 13.46
N VAL A 9 26.28 -24.11 13.11
CA VAL A 9 26.27 -25.43 13.75
C VAL A 9 26.70 -25.23 15.20
N ASP A 10 25.80 -25.52 16.14
CA ASP A 10 26.09 -25.41 17.57
C ASP A 10 27.17 -26.44 17.96
N TYR A 11 28.27 -25.94 18.51
CA TYR A 11 29.40 -26.75 18.97
C TYR A 11 29.00 -27.83 19.98
N ASN A 12 27.89 -27.62 20.69
CA ASN A 12 27.42 -28.56 21.70
C ASN A 12 26.66 -29.75 21.10
N THR A 13 26.08 -29.60 19.91
CA THR A 13 25.22 -30.62 19.27
C THR A 13 25.83 -31.23 18.00
N ALA A 14 26.97 -30.74 17.54
CA ALA A 14 27.67 -31.25 16.37
C ALA A 14 28.18 -32.70 16.53
N THR A 15 28.09 -33.50 15.46
CA THR A 15 28.70 -34.84 15.41
C THR A 15 30.22 -34.78 15.50
N VAL A 16 30.86 -35.87 15.93
CA VAL A 16 32.34 -35.95 16.10
C VAL A 16 33.08 -35.55 14.80
N ASP A 17 32.58 -35.98 13.64
CA ASP A 17 33.15 -35.63 12.34
C ASP A 17 32.98 -34.14 11.99
N ALA A 18 31.85 -33.54 12.37
CA ALA A 18 31.63 -32.11 12.20
C ALA A 18 32.58 -31.29 13.10
N LYS A 19 32.76 -31.70 14.36
CA LYS A 19 33.74 -31.10 15.28
C LYS A 19 35.16 -31.18 14.75
N LYS A 20 35.56 -32.33 14.18
CA LYS A 20 36.89 -32.52 13.57
C LYS A 20 37.11 -31.60 12.37
N LYS A 21 36.10 -31.45 11.50
CA LYS A 21 36.16 -30.53 10.35
C LYS A 21 36.18 -29.07 10.78
N MET A 22 35.42 -28.69 11.81
CA MET A 22 35.44 -27.33 12.37
C MET A 22 36.80 -27.02 12.99
N ALA A 23 37.40 -27.95 13.74
CA ALA A 23 38.75 -27.78 14.28
C ALA A 23 39.81 -27.66 13.17
N GLN A 24 39.70 -28.44 12.09
CA GLN A 24 40.57 -28.33 10.92
C GLN A 24 40.39 -27.00 10.20
N ASN A 25 39.16 -26.52 10.04
CA ASN A 25 38.90 -25.21 9.43
C ASN A 25 39.41 -24.08 10.33
N GLN A 26 39.25 -24.16 11.65
CA GLN A 26 39.79 -23.19 12.59
C GLN A 26 41.32 -23.17 12.55
N LEU A 27 41.96 -24.33 12.43
CA LEU A 27 43.40 -24.42 12.23
C LEU A 27 43.81 -23.70 10.94
N LYS A 28 43.11 -23.95 9.82
CA LYS A 28 43.36 -23.27 8.54
C LYS A 28 43.12 -21.77 8.60
N ILE A 29 42.10 -21.31 9.32
CA ILE A 29 41.88 -19.87 9.57
C ILE A 29 43.09 -19.26 10.29
N ASN A 30 43.71 -20.00 11.20
CA ASN A 30 44.85 -19.50 11.96
C ASN A 30 46.20 -19.64 11.21
N THR A 31 46.34 -20.58 10.28
CA THR A 31 47.62 -20.94 9.66
C THR A 31 47.75 -20.63 8.17
N ASP A 32 46.64 -20.45 7.44
CA ASP A 32 46.62 -20.30 5.98
C ASP A 32 45.94 -18.97 5.57
N PRO A 33 46.73 -17.93 5.25
CA PRO A 33 46.21 -16.62 4.83
C PRO A 33 45.39 -16.67 3.54
N THR A 34 45.72 -17.57 2.60
CA THR A 34 44.99 -17.73 1.34
C THR A 34 43.61 -18.34 1.60
N TYR A 35 43.54 -19.31 2.53
CA TYR A 35 42.26 -19.84 3.01
C TYR A 35 41.40 -18.74 3.64
N VAL A 36 41.97 -17.90 4.51
CA VAL A 36 41.24 -16.77 5.11
C VAL A 36 40.68 -15.81 4.05
N GLN A 37 41.45 -15.44 3.03
CA GLN A 37 40.97 -14.57 1.96
C GLN A 37 39.81 -15.18 1.17
N ASN A 38 39.92 -16.45 0.78
CA ASN A 38 38.86 -17.17 0.09
C ASN A 38 37.59 -17.30 0.95
N GLU A 39 37.77 -17.53 2.25
CA GLU A 39 36.69 -17.63 3.23
C GLU A 39 35.98 -16.29 3.43
N GLN A 40 36.73 -15.17 3.48
CA GLN A 40 36.19 -13.82 3.54
C GLN A 40 35.34 -13.50 2.31
N GLN A 41 35.83 -13.81 1.11
CA GLN A 41 35.09 -13.61 -0.14
C GLN A 41 33.80 -14.44 -0.17
N ARG A 42 33.86 -15.70 0.26
CA ARG A 42 32.66 -16.55 0.36
C ARG A 42 31.65 -15.98 1.36
N ALA A 43 32.11 -15.55 2.53
CA ALA A 43 31.25 -14.98 3.56
C ALA A 43 30.58 -13.68 3.09
N LEU A 44 31.30 -12.80 2.40
CA LEU A 44 30.75 -11.59 1.78
C LEU A 44 29.66 -11.91 0.75
N LYS A 45 29.88 -12.91 -0.10
CA LYS A 45 28.87 -13.36 -1.07
C LYS A 45 27.60 -13.88 -0.40
N VAL A 46 27.74 -14.71 0.65
CA VAL A 46 26.60 -15.24 1.40
C VAL A 46 25.83 -14.13 2.11
N ILE A 47 26.50 -13.11 2.65
CA ILE A 47 25.84 -11.94 3.24
C ILE A 47 25.03 -11.20 2.18
N ALA A 48 25.61 -10.95 1.00
CA ALA A 48 24.91 -10.29 -0.10
C ALA A 48 23.68 -11.08 -0.57
N ASP A 49 23.80 -12.40 -0.77
CA ASP A 49 22.70 -13.27 -1.21
C ASP A 49 21.57 -13.31 -0.17
N ARG A 50 21.90 -13.43 1.13
CA ARG A 50 20.91 -13.45 2.22
C ARG A 50 20.22 -12.10 2.40
N GLN A 51 20.97 -11.00 2.28
CA GLN A 51 20.42 -9.66 2.34
C GLN A 51 19.46 -9.39 1.16
N ALA A 52 19.78 -9.88 -0.03
CA ALA A 52 18.89 -9.82 -1.19
C ALA A 52 17.58 -10.62 -0.98
N GLN A 53 17.61 -11.66 -0.15
CA GLN A 53 16.44 -12.46 0.23
C GLN A 53 15.71 -11.93 1.48
N GLY A 54 16.14 -10.80 2.06
CA GLY A 54 15.54 -10.24 3.27
C GLY A 54 15.78 -11.07 4.54
N LEU A 55 16.77 -11.96 4.54
CA LEU A 55 17.10 -12.81 5.67
C LEU A 55 18.10 -12.13 6.61
N ASP A 56 18.07 -12.49 7.90
CA ASP A 56 19.04 -11.99 8.88
C ASP A 56 20.48 -12.44 8.52
N VAL A 57 21.41 -11.49 8.59
CA VAL A 57 22.83 -11.61 8.26
C VAL A 57 23.75 -11.39 9.47
N THR A 58 23.18 -11.12 10.66
CA THR A 58 23.93 -10.75 11.86
C THR A 58 24.97 -11.81 12.25
N ALA A 59 24.63 -13.10 12.13
CA ALA A 59 25.55 -14.19 12.42
C ALA A 59 26.72 -14.27 11.43
N GLN A 60 26.45 -14.05 10.14
CA GLN A 60 27.46 -14.06 9.08
C GLN A 60 28.38 -12.84 9.17
N GLN A 61 27.84 -11.68 9.53
CA GLN A 61 28.64 -10.47 9.80
C GLN A 61 29.54 -10.65 11.03
N LYS A 62 29.03 -11.29 12.10
CA LYS A 62 29.84 -11.62 13.28
C LYS A 62 30.97 -12.60 12.95
N TYR A 63 30.70 -13.61 12.12
CA TYR A 63 31.72 -14.55 11.63
C TYR A 63 32.81 -13.82 10.83
N LEU A 64 32.42 -12.98 9.87
CA LEU A 64 33.33 -12.23 9.01
C LEU A 64 34.24 -11.28 9.82
N ASN A 65 33.66 -10.53 10.76
CA ASN A 65 34.40 -9.52 11.52
C ASN A 65 35.22 -10.12 12.66
N ASN A 66 34.66 -11.08 13.42
CA ASN A 66 35.31 -11.57 14.65
C ASN A 66 36.15 -12.83 14.43
N GLN A 67 35.80 -13.69 13.48
CA GLN A 67 36.54 -14.95 13.26
C GLN A 67 37.50 -14.88 12.07
N LEU A 68 37.14 -14.16 11.00
CA LEU A 68 38.01 -13.99 9.83
C LEU A 68 38.83 -12.71 9.86
N GLY A 69 38.63 -11.84 10.86
CA GLY A 69 39.39 -10.60 11.03
C GLY A 69 39.25 -9.63 9.85
N TYR A 70 38.17 -9.73 9.07
CA TYR A 70 37.94 -8.85 7.93
C TYR A 70 37.77 -7.42 8.44
N LYS A 71 38.69 -6.55 8.03
CA LYS A 71 38.57 -5.11 8.18
C LYS A 71 38.30 -4.55 6.80
N PRO A 72 37.21 -3.79 6.59
CA PRO A 72 36.99 -3.14 5.31
C PRO A 72 38.23 -2.27 4.97
N PRO A 73 38.64 -2.20 3.69
CA PRO A 73 39.83 -1.47 3.30
C PRO A 73 39.69 0.01 3.69
N VAL A 74 40.45 0.41 4.72
CA VAL A 74 40.64 1.81 5.10
C VAL A 74 41.54 2.47 4.07
N MET A 75 41.02 3.47 3.36
CA MET A 75 41.83 4.33 2.49
C MET A 75 42.94 5.00 3.32
N LYS A 76 44.17 4.89 2.84
CA LYS A 76 45.42 5.26 3.52
C LYS A 76 45.51 6.79 3.67
N ALA A 77 45.45 7.30 4.89
CA ALA A 77 45.71 8.71 5.21
C ALA A 77 47.21 8.96 5.42
N ALA A 78 47.70 10.09 4.89
CA ALA A 78 49.03 10.62 5.15
C ALA A 78 49.11 11.29 6.54
N SER A 79 50.30 11.25 7.13
CA SER A 79 50.61 11.48 8.56
C SER A 79 50.82 12.94 8.95
N GLY A 80 50.53 13.28 10.22
CA GLY A 80 51.09 14.45 10.95
C GLY A 80 50.32 14.93 12.20
N ASN A 81 50.80 14.53 13.40
CA ASN A 81 50.81 15.16 14.77
C ASN A 81 49.85 16.34 15.13
N THR A 82 49.32 16.58 16.35
CA THR A 82 49.28 15.98 17.71
C THR A 82 48.21 16.74 18.53
N GLU A 83 47.51 16.02 19.41
CA GLU A 83 46.81 16.44 20.65
C GLU A 83 45.83 17.64 20.69
N THR A 84 44.53 17.35 20.75
CA THR A 84 43.67 17.39 21.97
C THR A 84 42.25 17.07 21.54
N ALA A 85 41.54 16.22 22.29
CA ALA A 85 40.29 15.60 21.86
C ALA A 85 39.11 16.59 21.74
N PRO A 86 38.38 16.56 20.61
CA PRO A 86 36.93 16.76 20.61
C PRO A 86 36.20 15.54 20.01
N ARG A 87 34.93 15.43 20.41
CA ARG A 87 33.91 14.46 20.01
C ARG A 87 33.97 14.02 18.53
N PRO A 88 33.55 12.78 18.19
CA PRO A 88 33.54 12.30 16.82
C PRO A 88 32.61 13.18 15.98
N VAL A 89 33.19 14.07 15.19
CA VAL A 89 32.51 14.73 14.08
C VAL A 89 32.43 13.67 12.99
N SER A 90 31.22 13.25 12.67
CA SER A 90 30.91 12.39 11.53
C SER A 90 31.62 12.94 10.29
N THR A 91 32.62 12.22 9.79
CA THR A 91 33.12 12.45 8.42
C THR A 91 31.93 12.35 7.47
N PRO A 92 31.77 13.27 6.51
CA PRO A 92 30.67 13.21 5.55
C PRO A 92 30.75 11.88 4.82
N THR A 93 29.73 11.05 4.99
CA THR A 93 29.56 9.82 4.24
C THR A 93 29.57 10.19 2.76
N LYS A 94 30.55 9.66 1.99
CA LYS A 94 30.55 9.86 0.54
C LYS A 94 29.20 9.42 -0.01
N THR A 95 28.54 10.28 -0.78
CA THR A 95 27.22 9.95 -1.34
C THR A 95 27.36 8.85 -2.39
N ASN A 96 26.30 8.07 -2.62
CA ASN A 96 26.31 7.00 -3.63
C ASN A 96 26.74 7.52 -5.02
N ASN A 97 26.43 8.79 -5.34
CA ASN A 97 26.88 9.47 -6.55
C ASN A 97 28.40 9.73 -6.61
N GLN A 98 29.05 10.01 -5.48
CA GLN A 98 30.51 10.14 -5.43
C GLN A 98 31.19 8.78 -5.58
N GLN A 99 30.59 7.72 -5.06
CA GLN A 99 31.11 6.36 -5.19
C GLN A 99 30.93 5.83 -6.62
N SER A 100 29.78 6.06 -7.25
CA SER A 100 29.53 5.66 -8.64
C SER A 100 30.46 6.38 -9.62
N SER A 101 30.73 7.67 -9.42
CA SER A 101 31.68 8.42 -10.25
C SER A 101 33.11 7.87 -10.13
N GLU A 102 33.55 7.48 -8.93
CA GLU A 102 34.87 6.87 -8.72
C GLU A 102 35.00 5.52 -9.45
N TYR A 103 33.95 4.69 -9.46
CA TYR A 103 33.93 3.44 -10.21
C TYR A 103 33.87 3.65 -11.73
N LEU A 104 33.11 4.65 -12.21
CA LEU A 104 33.06 4.98 -13.63
C LEU A 104 34.38 5.57 -14.13
N ASP A 105 35.08 6.36 -13.32
CA ASP A 105 36.42 6.86 -13.66
C ASP A 105 37.46 5.73 -13.68
N LEU A 106 37.40 4.80 -12.74
CA LEU A 106 38.24 3.59 -12.76
C LEU A 106 37.95 2.73 -14.00
N MET A 107 36.68 2.58 -14.37
CA MET A 107 36.29 1.88 -15.60
C MET A 107 36.78 2.61 -16.85
N ARG A 108 36.69 3.94 -16.92
CA ARG A 108 37.27 4.72 -18.04
C ARG A 108 38.78 4.51 -18.11
N GLN A 109 39.47 4.54 -16.98
CA GLN A 109 40.91 4.32 -16.93
C GLN A 109 41.31 2.92 -17.40
N ILE A 110 40.48 1.90 -17.13
CA ILE A 110 40.70 0.53 -17.64
C ILE A 110 40.35 0.45 -19.14
N ALA A 111 39.27 1.10 -19.57
CA ALA A 111 38.79 1.08 -20.95
C ALA A 111 39.71 1.85 -21.93
N THR A 112 40.45 2.87 -21.45
CA THR A 112 41.39 3.63 -22.27
C THR A 112 42.80 3.06 -22.30
N ARG A 113 43.09 1.94 -21.61
CA ARG A 113 44.38 1.26 -21.76
C ARG A 113 44.42 0.59 -23.12
N GLU A 114 45.40 0.96 -23.95
CA GLU A 114 45.70 0.26 -25.18
C GLU A 114 45.97 -1.22 -24.89
N VAL A 115 45.35 -2.11 -25.68
CA VAL A 115 45.58 -3.55 -25.59
C VAL A 115 47.03 -3.82 -25.99
N THR A 116 47.90 -4.05 -25.01
CA THR A 116 49.30 -4.40 -25.25
C THR A 116 49.34 -5.77 -25.94
N PRO A 117 49.84 -5.88 -27.20
CA PRO A 117 49.90 -7.15 -27.90
C PRO A 117 50.81 -8.13 -27.15
N PHE A 118 50.46 -9.42 -27.20
CA PHE A 118 51.26 -10.47 -26.58
C PHE A 118 52.69 -10.47 -27.15
N SER A 119 53.67 -10.28 -26.26
CA SER A 119 55.09 -10.37 -26.57
C SER A 119 55.74 -11.29 -25.54
N TYR A 120 56.44 -12.32 -26.03
CA TYR A 120 57.18 -13.25 -25.18
C TYR A 120 58.66 -12.94 -25.29
N ASP A 121 59.28 -12.53 -24.18
CA ASP A 121 60.72 -12.41 -24.05
C ASP A 121 61.27 -13.60 -23.25
N PRO A 122 61.93 -14.58 -23.90
CA PRO A 122 62.49 -15.74 -23.22
C PRO A 122 63.48 -15.40 -22.11
N LYS A 123 64.23 -14.30 -22.25
CA LYS A 123 65.26 -13.91 -21.26
C LYS A 123 64.65 -13.44 -19.94
N SER A 124 63.41 -12.94 -20.00
CA SER A 124 62.65 -12.46 -18.85
C SER A 124 61.88 -13.57 -18.10
N ASP A 125 61.70 -14.75 -18.71
CA ASP A 125 60.93 -15.86 -18.10
C ASP A 125 61.81 -16.68 -17.13
N PRO A 126 61.46 -16.77 -15.84
CA PRO A 126 62.19 -17.58 -14.85
C PRO A 126 62.30 -19.06 -15.22
N ALA A 127 61.30 -19.61 -15.93
CA ALA A 127 61.30 -21.02 -16.34
C ALA A 127 62.33 -21.29 -17.45
N TYR A 128 62.56 -20.33 -18.34
CA TYR A 128 63.61 -20.42 -19.36
C TYR A 128 65.00 -20.36 -18.71
N GLN A 129 65.20 -19.46 -17.73
CA GLN A 129 66.46 -19.39 -16.98
C GLN A 129 66.75 -20.69 -16.23
N ALA A 130 65.74 -21.30 -15.60
CA ALA A 130 65.87 -22.59 -14.93
C ALA A 130 66.14 -23.76 -15.92
N ALA A 131 65.61 -23.71 -17.14
CA ALA A 131 65.92 -24.68 -18.18
C ALA A 131 67.37 -24.54 -18.68
N LEU A 132 67.84 -23.30 -18.84
CA LEU A 132 69.21 -23.00 -19.25
C LEU A 132 70.22 -23.43 -18.17
N GLN A 133 69.93 -23.20 -16.89
CA GLN A 133 70.76 -23.70 -15.78
C GLN A 133 70.81 -25.23 -15.73
N ARG A 134 69.69 -25.92 -15.99
CA ARG A 134 69.65 -27.38 -16.06
C ARG A 134 70.46 -27.92 -17.24
N ALA A 135 70.33 -27.33 -18.42
CA ALA A 135 71.14 -27.71 -19.58
C ALA A 135 72.63 -27.48 -19.31
N GLN A 136 73.01 -26.37 -18.68
CA GLN A 136 74.40 -26.14 -18.26
C GLN A 136 74.90 -27.22 -17.28
N GLY A 137 74.09 -27.62 -16.30
CA GLY A 137 74.43 -28.71 -15.38
C GLY A 137 74.58 -30.07 -16.08
N ASN A 138 73.71 -30.36 -17.06
CA ASN A 138 73.79 -31.57 -17.88
C ASN A 138 75.05 -31.58 -18.76
N ILE A 139 75.41 -30.43 -19.34
CA ILE A 139 76.63 -30.28 -20.14
C ILE A 139 77.87 -30.48 -19.27
N GLN A 140 77.93 -29.91 -18.06
CA GLN A 140 79.05 -30.13 -17.15
C GLN A 140 79.17 -31.59 -16.71
N SER A 141 78.04 -32.22 -16.41
CA SER A 141 77.99 -33.64 -16.02
C SER A 141 78.38 -34.55 -17.19
N GLY A 142 77.86 -34.27 -18.39
CA GLY A 142 78.15 -34.99 -19.63
C GLY A 142 79.61 -34.83 -20.05
N ASN A 143 80.17 -33.62 -19.96
CA ASN A 143 81.59 -33.36 -20.22
C ASN A 143 82.49 -34.08 -19.21
N SER A 144 82.13 -34.08 -17.92
CA SER A 144 82.88 -34.81 -16.90
C SER A 144 82.86 -36.32 -17.14
N ALA A 145 81.71 -36.87 -17.55
CA ALA A 145 81.58 -38.29 -17.91
C ALA A 145 82.38 -38.64 -19.18
N ALA A 146 82.29 -37.80 -20.22
CA ALA A 146 83.05 -37.99 -21.45
C ALA A 146 84.57 -37.86 -21.21
N GLN A 147 84.99 -36.92 -20.37
CA GLN A 147 86.39 -36.76 -19.95
C GLN A 147 86.87 -37.96 -19.14
N ALA A 148 86.08 -38.47 -18.20
CA ALA A 148 86.42 -39.66 -17.43
C ALA A 148 86.51 -40.91 -18.33
N GLU A 149 85.63 -41.05 -19.31
CA GLU A 149 85.68 -42.13 -20.30
C GLU A 149 86.91 -42.02 -21.21
N MET A 150 87.22 -40.81 -21.68
CA MET A 150 88.39 -40.57 -22.54
C MET A 150 89.71 -40.65 -21.77
N SER A 151 89.71 -40.33 -20.47
CA SER A 151 90.82 -40.59 -19.53
C SER A 151 91.09 -42.08 -19.40
N ARG A 152 90.04 -42.89 -19.25
CA ARG A 152 90.19 -44.37 -19.22
C ARG A 152 90.72 -44.93 -20.53
N ARG A 153 90.46 -44.27 -21.65
CA ARG A 153 90.94 -44.66 -22.99
C ARG A 153 92.31 -44.07 -23.34
N GLY A 154 92.88 -43.18 -22.50
CA GLY A 154 94.20 -42.57 -22.70
C GLY A 154 94.26 -41.50 -23.81
N ILE A 155 93.13 -40.97 -24.26
CA ILE A 155 93.04 -40.08 -25.45
C ILE A 155 92.68 -38.63 -25.08
N LEU A 156 92.97 -38.24 -23.84
CA LEU A 156 92.56 -37.00 -23.17
C LEU A 156 92.85 -35.68 -23.90
N ASN A 157 93.77 -35.68 -24.86
CA ASN A 157 94.23 -34.48 -25.56
C ASN A 157 94.02 -34.54 -27.08
N SER A 158 93.08 -35.39 -27.53
CA SER A 158 92.72 -35.49 -28.95
C SER A 158 91.62 -34.51 -29.32
N THR A 159 91.65 -34.05 -30.57
CA THR A 159 90.57 -33.26 -31.20
C THR A 159 89.20 -33.92 -31.02
N ILE A 160 89.15 -35.26 -30.99
CA ILE A 160 87.95 -36.08 -30.74
C ILE A 160 87.27 -35.75 -29.39
N THR A 161 88.06 -35.44 -28.35
CA THR A 161 87.52 -35.04 -27.04
C THR A 161 86.84 -33.67 -27.12
N GLY A 162 87.45 -32.72 -27.82
CA GLY A 162 86.86 -31.40 -28.06
C GLY A 162 85.59 -31.48 -28.90
N ASP A 163 85.61 -32.29 -29.96
CA ASP A 163 84.48 -32.45 -30.88
C ASP A 163 83.27 -33.07 -30.17
N ARG A 164 83.48 -34.09 -29.34
CA ARG A 164 82.39 -34.77 -28.62
C ARG A 164 81.82 -33.95 -27.46
N MET A 165 82.65 -33.17 -26.77
CA MET A 165 82.17 -32.20 -25.77
C MET A 165 81.38 -31.06 -26.43
N GLY A 166 81.83 -30.58 -27.60
CA GLY A 166 81.11 -29.61 -28.41
C GLY A 166 79.76 -30.14 -28.89
N GLU A 167 79.68 -31.43 -29.25
CA GLU A 167 78.45 -32.08 -29.67
C GLU A 167 77.43 -32.20 -28.53
N ILE A 168 77.86 -32.63 -27.33
CA ILE A 168 76.99 -32.71 -26.14
C ILE A 168 76.46 -31.31 -25.76
N ALA A 169 77.34 -30.31 -25.78
CA ALA A 169 76.95 -28.93 -25.49
C ALA A 169 75.94 -28.38 -26.52
N SER A 170 76.16 -28.67 -27.81
CA SER A 170 75.29 -28.22 -28.89
C SER A 170 73.94 -28.93 -28.89
N GLN A 171 73.89 -30.22 -28.57
CA GLN A 171 72.64 -30.99 -28.48
C GLN A 171 71.77 -30.51 -27.30
N GLU A 172 72.35 -30.35 -26.11
CA GLU A 172 71.61 -29.90 -24.92
C GLU A 172 71.13 -28.44 -25.06
N MET A 173 71.97 -27.54 -25.57
CA MET A 173 71.56 -26.15 -25.84
C MET A 173 70.53 -26.07 -26.98
N GLY A 174 70.71 -26.85 -28.04
CA GLY A 174 69.76 -26.94 -29.15
C GLY A 174 68.38 -27.45 -28.72
N ASN A 175 68.31 -28.38 -27.77
CA ASN A 175 67.05 -28.87 -27.21
C ASN A 175 66.30 -27.80 -26.40
N VAL A 176 67.01 -26.96 -25.64
CA VAL A 176 66.39 -25.84 -24.91
C VAL A 176 65.76 -24.84 -25.88
N GLU A 177 66.46 -24.52 -26.97
CA GLU A 177 65.96 -23.56 -27.95
C GLU A 177 64.83 -24.11 -28.83
N THR A 178 64.91 -25.38 -29.24
CA THR A 178 63.94 -25.96 -30.19
C THR A 178 62.71 -26.59 -29.54
N GLN A 179 62.81 -27.08 -28.30
CA GLN A 179 61.70 -27.77 -27.63
C GLN A 179 61.14 -26.98 -26.44
N VAL A 180 62.01 -26.38 -25.61
CA VAL A 180 61.57 -25.72 -24.37
C VAL A 180 61.00 -24.33 -24.65
N VAL A 181 61.62 -23.54 -25.55
CA VAL A 181 61.14 -22.18 -25.88
C VAL A 181 59.72 -22.19 -26.46
N PRO A 182 59.35 -23.03 -27.45
CA PRO A 182 57.98 -23.07 -27.97
C PRO A 182 56.94 -23.47 -26.91
N GLN A 183 57.29 -24.40 -26.03
CA GLN A 183 56.38 -24.87 -24.97
C GLN A 183 56.14 -23.78 -23.91
N LEU A 184 57.19 -23.06 -23.52
CA LEU A 184 57.07 -21.91 -22.60
C LEU A 184 56.30 -20.75 -23.23
N MET A 185 56.49 -20.51 -24.53
CA MET A 185 55.72 -19.50 -25.27
C MET A 185 54.21 -19.83 -25.26
N GLN A 186 53.82 -21.09 -25.49
CA GLN A 186 52.42 -21.52 -25.38
C GLN A 186 51.87 -21.35 -23.96
N GLN A 187 52.65 -21.68 -22.93
CA GLN A 187 52.25 -21.50 -21.54
C GLN A 187 52.12 -20.01 -21.15
N ALA A 188 53.03 -19.16 -21.63
CA ALA A 188 52.97 -17.71 -21.44
C ALA A 188 51.74 -17.10 -22.12
N TYR A 189 51.39 -17.58 -23.32
CA TYR A 189 50.19 -17.17 -24.03
C TYR A 189 48.91 -17.55 -23.26
N GLN A 190 48.86 -18.74 -22.67
CA GLN A 190 47.73 -19.16 -21.83
C GLN A 190 47.58 -18.25 -20.59
N ARG A 191 48.70 -17.93 -19.91
CA ARG A 191 48.70 -16.99 -18.78
C ARG A 191 48.24 -15.60 -19.19
N TYR A 192 48.64 -15.13 -20.37
CA TYR A 192 48.20 -13.86 -20.92
C TYR A 192 46.68 -13.85 -21.19
N MET A 193 46.15 -14.89 -21.83
CA MET A 193 44.71 -15.09 -22.05
C MET A 193 43.93 -15.12 -20.73
N ASP A 194 44.42 -15.85 -19.72
CA ASP A 194 43.78 -15.93 -18.40
C ASP A 194 43.81 -14.57 -17.69
N GLN A 195 44.90 -13.81 -17.84
CA GLN A 195 45.03 -12.48 -17.26
C GLN A 195 44.10 -11.47 -17.95
N GLU A 196 43.96 -11.52 -19.27
CA GLU A 196 43.01 -10.68 -20.01
C GLU A 196 41.56 -11.04 -19.66
N ASN A 197 41.23 -12.33 -19.54
CA ASN A 197 39.92 -12.76 -19.06
C ASN A 197 39.64 -12.28 -17.62
N MET A 198 40.63 -12.31 -16.74
CA MET A 198 40.49 -11.80 -15.37
C MET A 198 40.27 -10.28 -15.35
N LYS A 199 40.98 -9.52 -16.19
CA LYS A 199 40.76 -8.07 -16.33
C LYS A 199 39.36 -7.77 -16.89
N GLN A 200 38.90 -8.54 -17.88
CA GLN A 200 37.54 -8.43 -18.44
C GLN A 200 36.48 -8.70 -17.36
N GLN A 201 36.67 -9.74 -16.53
CA GLN A 201 35.79 -10.04 -15.40
C GLN A 201 35.80 -8.93 -14.35
N GLN A 202 36.97 -8.37 -14.01
CA GLN A 202 37.05 -7.22 -13.11
C GLN A 202 36.33 -5.99 -13.66
N PHE A 203 36.48 -5.72 -14.95
CA PHE A 203 35.76 -4.63 -15.63
C PHE A 203 34.24 -4.81 -15.52
N ASN A 204 33.74 -6.03 -15.76
CA ASN A 204 32.32 -6.34 -15.59
C ASN A 204 31.85 -6.18 -14.14
N ASN A 205 32.68 -6.56 -13.15
CA ASN A 205 32.36 -6.39 -11.74
C ASN A 205 32.27 -4.91 -11.34
N TYR A 206 33.16 -4.05 -11.86
CA TYR A 206 33.07 -2.60 -11.64
C TYR A 206 31.83 -1.99 -12.28
N GLY A 207 31.44 -2.46 -13.48
CA GLY A 207 30.20 -2.03 -14.14
C GLY A 207 28.95 -2.39 -13.35
N ALA A 208 28.86 -3.64 -12.88
CA ALA A 208 27.74 -4.09 -12.06
C ALA A 208 27.64 -3.34 -10.73
N LEU A 209 28.78 -3.02 -10.12
CA LEU A 209 28.83 -2.26 -8.87
C LEU A 209 28.40 -0.80 -9.08
N ALA A 210 28.88 -0.14 -10.13
CA ALA A 210 28.45 1.21 -10.48
C ALA A 210 26.93 1.28 -10.75
N ASP A 211 26.39 0.32 -11.51
CA ASP A 211 24.96 0.20 -11.77
C ASP A 211 24.14 -0.02 -10.49
N THR A 212 24.67 -0.78 -9.53
CA THR A 212 24.01 -0.99 -8.23
C THR A 212 23.91 0.32 -7.44
N TYR A 213 24.96 1.13 -7.40
CA TYR A 213 24.94 2.43 -6.71
C TYR A 213 23.98 3.43 -7.36
N ILE A 214 23.92 3.46 -8.69
CA ILE A 214 22.97 4.30 -9.44
C ILE A 214 21.53 3.88 -9.14
N LYS A 215 21.25 2.56 -9.16
CA LYS A 215 19.93 2.02 -8.84
C LYS A 215 19.53 2.26 -7.38
N GLU A 216 20.47 2.20 -6.45
CA GLU A 216 20.21 2.48 -5.04
C GLU A 216 19.74 3.93 -4.84
N ASP A 217 20.37 4.88 -5.52
CA ASP A 217 19.98 6.29 -5.50
C ASP A 217 18.58 6.50 -6.10
N GLN A 218 18.32 5.86 -7.26
CA GLN A 218 17.01 5.89 -7.89
C GLN A 218 15.92 5.31 -6.98
N ARG A 219 16.19 4.18 -6.29
CA ARG A 219 15.26 3.63 -5.29
C ARG A 219 15.03 4.59 -4.13
N GLY A 220 16.05 5.32 -3.70
CA GLY A 220 15.92 6.36 -2.67
C GLY A 220 14.90 7.43 -3.09
N ILE A 221 15.05 7.94 -4.31
CA ILE A 221 14.16 8.92 -4.93
C ILE A 221 12.74 8.34 -5.12
N ASP A 222 12.63 7.14 -5.66
CA ASP A 222 11.34 6.46 -5.89
C ASP A 222 10.60 6.19 -4.57
N ASN A 223 11.32 5.76 -3.53
CA ASN A 223 10.76 5.57 -2.20
C ASN A 223 10.31 6.90 -1.57
N MET A 224 11.04 8.00 -1.81
CA MET A 224 10.66 9.33 -1.35
C MET A 224 9.38 9.80 -2.05
N ASN A 225 9.29 9.64 -3.37
CA ASN A 225 8.10 9.99 -4.15
C ASN A 225 6.90 9.09 -3.78
N ALA A 226 7.09 7.78 -3.64
CA ALA A 226 6.03 6.87 -3.21
C ALA A 226 5.53 7.18 -1.79
N ARG A 227 6.41 7.65 -0.89
CA ARG A 227 6.00 8.16 0.43
C ARG A 227 5.26 9.48 0.31
N ALA A 228 5.70 10.37 -0.58
CA ALA A 228 5.02 11.63 -0.87
C ALA A 228 3.58 11.41 -1.32
N ASP A 229 3.37 10.45 -2.21
CA ASP A 229 2.05 10.11 -2.74
C ASP A 229 1.14 9.49 -1.66
N ARG A 230 1.70 8.63 -0.80
CA ARG A 230 0.93 7.96 0.25
C ARG A 230 0.62 8.83 1.46
N THR A 231 1.57 9.67 1.86
CA THR A 231 1.48 10.43 3.12
C THR A 231 1.15 11.90 2.90
N GLY A 232 1.37 12.42 1.69
CA GLY A 232 1.23 13.83 1.39
C GLY A 232 2.39 14.69 1.90
N TYR A 233 3.51 14.09 2.32
CA TYR A 233 4.68 14.79 2.83
C TYR A 233 5.99 14.28 2.20
N ILE A 234 6.91 15.21 1.93
CA ILE A 234 8.30 14.93 1.58
C ILE A 234 9.23 15.49 2.66
N PRO A 235 10.40 14.86 2.93
CA PRO A 235 11.43 15.51 3.73
C PRO A 235 11.77 16.89 3.17
N GLY A 236 11.87 17.88 4.05
CA GLY A 236 12.30 19.22 3.69
C GLY A 236 13.68 19.15 3.07
N GLY A 237 13.81 19.67 1.85
CA GLY A 237 15.10 19.78 1.17
C GLY A 237 16.10 20.63 1.96
N ASP A 238 17.32 20.73 1.45
CA ASP A 238 18.44 21.39 2.14
C ASP A 238 18.11 22.81 2.61
N GLU A 239 17.30 23.55 1.85
CA GLU A 239 16.82 24.89 2.19
C GLU A 239 15.93 24.91 3.45
N ALA A 240 15.00 23.96 3.57
CA ALA A 240 14.16 23.82 4.75
C ALA A 240 14.97 23.37 5.98
N GLN A 241 15.94 22.48 5.79
CA GLN A 241 16.85 22.07 6.87
C GLN A 241 17.72 23.24 7.35
N ASN A 242 18.24 24.06 6.45
CA ASN A 242 19.02 25.25 6.80
C ASN A 242 18.20 26.25 7.61
N LEU A 243 16.96 26.49 7.20
CA LEU A 243 16.04 27.37 7.95
C LEU A 243 15.67 26.78 9.32
N VAL A 244 15.46 25.46 9.42
CA VAL A 244 15.29 24.79 10.72
C VAL A 244 16.54 24.95 11.59
N ASN A 245 17.74 24.76 11.05
CA ASN A 245 18.99 24.93 11.80
C ASN A 245 19.17 26.36 12.33
N GLN A 246 18.83 27.37 11.52
CA GLN A 246 18.81 28.77 11.95
C GLN A 246 17.77 29.01 13.05
N LEU A 247 16.57 28.44 12.92
CA LEU A 247 15.52 28.50 13.94
C LEU A 247 15.98 27.84 15.25
N MET A 248 16.68 26.72 15.18
CA MET A 248 17.24 26.02 16.33
C MET A 248 18.28 26.87 17.06
N GLY A 249 19.17 27.55 16.32
CA GLY A 249 20.14 28.48 16.88
C GLY A 249 19.47 29.63 17.65
N LEU A 250 18.43 30.24 17.06
CA LEU A 250 17.67 31.31 17.72
C LEU A 250 16.93 30.81 18.98
N LYS A 251 16.38 29.59 18.96
CA LYS A 251 15.72 28.99 20.12
C LYS A 251 16.71 28.71 21.26
N GLN A 252 17.87 28.14 20.95
CA GLN A 252 18.92 27.90 21.96
C GLN A 252 19.43 29.19 22.59
N GLN A 253 19.57 30.26 21.81
CA GLN A 253 19.92 31.58 22.33
C GLN A 253 18.82 32.15 23.24
N ALA A 254 17.55 31.99 22.86
CA ALA A 254 16.40 32.46 23.63
C ALA A 254 16.18 31.70 24.95
N GLU A 255 16.69 30.46 25.03
CA GLU A 255 16.65 29.57 26.20
C GLU A 255 17.89 29.71 27.11
N SER A 256 18.90 30.48 26.68
CA SER A 256 20.13 30.66 27.45
C SER A 256 19.88 31.36 28.79
N PRO A 257 20.47 30.87 29.90
CA PRO A 257 20.40 31.57 31.19
C PRO A 257 20.97 32.99 31.09
N GLY A 258 20.23 33.97 31.59
CA GLY A 258 20.70 35.38 31.64
C GLY A 258 20.22 36.27 30.49
N ILE A 259 19.44 35.77 29.53
CA ILE A 259 18.84 36.61 28.50
C ILE A 259 17.73 37.51 29.06
N THR A 260 17.69 38.77 28.64
CA THR A 260 16.62 39.70 29.03
C THR A 260 15.30 39.37 28.34
N ALA A 261 14.17 39.80 28.92
CA ALA A 261 12.86 39.64 28.28
C ALA A 261 12.79 40.32 26.91
N ALA A 262 13.42 41.50 26.77
CA ALA A 262 13.46 42.24 25.51
C ALA A 262 14.25 41.49 24.41
N ASP A 263 15.40 40.91 24.77
CA ASP A 263 16.21 40.12 23.83
C ASP A 263 15.50 38.83 23.42
N ARG A 264 14.79 38.18 24.36
CA ARG A 264 13.96 37.01 24.05
C ARG A 264 12.85 37.34 23.06
N THR A 265 12.18 38.49 23.22
CA THR A 265 11.16 38.96 22.26
C THR A 265 11.78 39.20 20.87
N LYS A 266 12.97 39.81 20.80
CA LYS A 266 13.68 40.06 19.53
C LYS A 266 14.05 38.75 18.80
N LEU A 267 14.62 37.78 19.52
CA LEU A 267 14.92 36.45 18.97
C LEU A 267 13.65 35.71 18.55
N SER A 268 12.57 35.81 19.32
CA SER A 268 11.28 35.21 18.97
C SER A 268 10.69 35.82 17.69
N ASN A 269 10.85 37.13 17.48
CA ASN A 269 10.41 37.80 16.25
C ASN A 269 11.23 37.36 15.02
N GLN A 270 12.54 37.19 15.16
CA GLN A 270 13.39 36.62 14.10
C GLN A 270 13.01 35.16 13.80
N ALA A 271 12.76 34.37 14.85
CA ALA A 271 12.27 33.00 14.74
C ALA A 271 10.90 32.94 14.03
N ASN A 272 10.00 33.91 14.27
CA ASN A 272 8.72 34.00 13.58
C ASN A 272 8.88 34.24 12.07
N GLY A 273 9.86 35.05 11.65
CA GLY A 273 10.18 35.22 10.22
C GLY A 273 10.60 33.91 9.56
N ILE A 274 11.45 33.13 10.23
CA ILE A 274 11.89 31.82 9.75
C ILE A 274 10.74 30.80 9.74
N ARG A 275 9.87 30.79 10.77
CA ARG A 275 8.66 29.96 10.77
C ARG A 275 7.72 30.30 9.62
N ALA A 276 7.58 31.59 9.28
CA ALA A 276 6.75 32.00 8.15
C ALA A 276 7.34 31.49 6.82
N MET A 277 8.67 31.58 6.64
CA MET A 277 9.35 31.00 5.48
C MET A 277 9.21 29.47 5.41
N LEU A 278 9.38 28.78 6.53
CA LEU A 278 9.15 27.33 6.63
C LEU A 278 7.70 26.95 6.29
N SER A 279 6.73 27.71 6.80
CA SER A 279 5.32 27.51 6.48
C SER A 279 5.01 27.77 5.00
N GLN A 280 5.66 28.76 4.37
CA GLN A 280 5.50 29.05 2.94
C GLN A 280 6.05 27.92 2.07
N MET A 281 7.12 27.26 2.52
CA MET A 281 7.65 26.03 1.90
C MET A 281 6.81 24.79 2.24
N GLY A 282 5.69 24.93 2.96
CA GLY A 282 4.82 23.82 3.34
C GLY A 282 5.31 22.98 4.51
N VAL A 283 6.33 23.41 5.25
CA VAL A 283 6.81 22.71 6.45
C VAL A 283 5.80 22.84 7.58
N ASP A 284 5.43 21.74 8.22
CA ASP A 284 4.58 21.77 9.42
C ASP A 284 5.31 22.45 10.60
N ILE A 285 4.87 23.67 10.92
CA ILE A 285 5.44 24.49 12.00
C ILE A 285 4.93 24.11 13.39
N SER A 286 3.97 23.19 13.53
CA SER A 286 3.40 22.79 14.84
C SER A 286 4.47 22.25 15.80
N LYS A 287 5.50 21.59 15.26
CA LYS A 287 6.67 21.09 16.01
C LYS A 287 7.76 22.14 16.22
N TYR A 288 7.65 23.29 15.57
CA TYR A 288 8.62 24.38 15.62
C TYR A 288 8.05 25.68 16.21
N GLY A 289 6.85 25.61 16.80
CA GLY A 289 6.08 26.75 17.32
C GLY A 289 6.82 27.60 18.36
N ALA A 290 6.23 28.74 18.71
CA ALA A 290 6.78 29.65 19.71
C ALA A 290 6.91 28.98 21.10
N ASP A 291 5.98 28.10 21.42
CA ASP A 291 5.88 27.42 22.72
C ASP A 291 6.75 26.14 22.82
N THR A 292 7.35 25.71 21.72
CA THR A 292 8.16 24.49 21.68
C THR A 292 9.62 24.82 22.01
N ASN A 293 10.22 24.15 23.00
CA ASN A 293 11.64 24.37 23.30
C ASN A 293 12.58 23.73 22.26
N SER A 294 13.86 24.10 22.29
CA SER A 294 14.87 23.62 21.36
C SER A 294 15.10 22.10 21.46
N SER A 295 14.96 21.51 22.65
CA SER A 295 15.08 20.06 22.83
C SER A 295 14.00 19.29 22.05
N ILE A 296 12.75 19.74 22.11
CA ILE A 296 11.63 19.13 21.39
C ILE A 296 11.71 19.42 19.90
N ALA A 297 12.02 20.67 19.52
CA ALA A 297 12.13 21.07 18.11
C ALA A 297 13.29 20.35 17.39
N SER A 298 14.38 20.03 18.08
CA SER A 298 15.53 19.30 17.52
C SER A 298 15.23 17.84 17.14
N GLN A 299 14.14 17.27 17.68
CA GLN A 299 13.72 15.90 17.40
C GLN A 299 12.79 15.81 16.18
N ALA A 300 12.29 16.95 15.69
CA ALA A 300 11.43 17.00 14.53
C ALA A 300 12.25 17.05 13.24
N THR A 301 11.86 16.26 12.24
CA THR A 301 12.38 16.39 10.88
C THR A 301 11.50 17.37 10.12
N PRO A 302 12.05 18.36 9.38
CA PRO A 302 11.22 19.21 8.53
C PRO A 302 10.57 18.34 7.46
N MET A 303 9.25 18.36 7.40
CA MET A 303 8.47 17.66 6.37
C MET A 303 7.65 18.70 5.62
N ILE A 304 7.83 18.80 4.31
CA ILE A 304 7.09 19.66 3.41
C ILE A 304 5.80 18.95 2.99
N ARG A 305 4.67 19.63 3.15
CA ARG A 305 3.38 19.18 2.64
C ARG A 305 3.31 19.32 1.13
N THR A 306 3.04 18.22 0.44
CA THR A 306 2.85 18.24 -1.02
C THR A 306 1.45 18.72 -1.40
N ILE A 307 1.28 19.20 -2.64
CA ILE A 307 -0.02 19.60 -3.19
C ILE A 307 -0.99 18.41 -3.17
N GLN A 308 -0.49 17.22 -3.55
CA GLN A 308 -1.22 15.96 -3.45
C GLN A 308 -1.66 15.68 -2.01
N GLY A 309 -0.79 15.97 -1.03
CA GLY A 309 -1.14 15.90 0.38
C GLY A 309 -2.29 16.83 0.76
N GLN A 310 -2.29 18.07 0.27
CA GLN A 310 -3.41 19.00 0.53
C GLN A 310 -4.71 18.50 -0.10
N GLN A 311 -4.65 17.90 -1.29
CA GLN A 311 -5.82 17.30 -1.94
C GLN A 311 -6.34 16.08 -1.16
N LEU A 312 -5.46 15.23 -0.63
CA LEU A 312 -5.83 14.10 0.23
C LEU A 312 -6.52 14.58 1.51
N ASP A 313 -6.05 15.67 2.12
CA ASP A 313 -6.73 16.26 3.28
C ASP A 313 -8.11 16.79 2.96
N ALA A 314 -8.27 17.45 1.80
CA ALA A 314 -9.56 17.91 1.33
C ALA A 314 -10.52 16.73 1.12
N GLN A 315 -10.05 15.67 0.47
CA GLN A 315 -10.82 14.42 0.29
C GLN A 315 -11.17 13.77 1.63
N ASN A 316 -10.23 13.70 2.58
CA ASN A 316 -10.50 13.15 3.90
C ASN A 316 -11.54 13.99 4.65
N ARG A 317 -11.47 15.32 4.58
CA ARG A 317 -12.51 16.19 5.16
C ARG A 317 -13.86 16.00 4.48
N GLU A 318 -13.90 15.88 3.16
CA GLU A 318 -15.13 15.65 2.40
C GLU A 318 -15.76 14.29 2.73
N ALA A 319 -14.96 13.22 2.74
CA ALA A 319 -15.39 11.90 3.16
C ALA A 319 -15.95 11.92 4.59
N ASN A 320 -15.33 12.71 5.46
CA ASN A 320 -15.75 12.84 6.83
C ASN A 320 -17.08 13.60 6.99
N VAL A 321 -17.26 14.69 6.24
CA VAL A 321 -18.54 15.43 6.18
C VAL A 321 -19.65 14.53 5.61
N ASN A 322 -19.36 13.77 4.56
CA ASN A 322 -20.29 12.81 3.98
C ASN A 322 -20.67 11.71 4.97
N ALA A 323 -19.70 11.16 5.72
CA ALA A 323 -19.97 10.18 6.78
C ALA A 323 -20.88 10.77 7.86
N ALA A 324 -20.60 12.00 8.31
CA ALA A 324 -21.46 12.69 9.27
C ALA A 324 -22.90 12.81 8.74
N GLN A 325 -23.08 13.21 7.47
CA GLN A 325 -24.41 13.33 6.86
C GLN A 325 -25.16 12.00 6.76
N ILE A 326 -24.48 10.91 6.41
CA ILE A 326 -25.06 9.56 6.38
C ILE A 326 -25.56 9.18 7.77
N TYR A 327 -24.74 9.37 8.80
CA TYR A 327 -25.13 9.06 10.18
C TYR A 327 -26.23 10.01 10.70
N MET A 328 -26.22 11.28 10.31
CA MET A 328 -27.28 12.24 10.67
C MET A 328 -28.64 11.81 10.10
N ASN A 329 -28.65 11.36 8.84
CA ASN A 329 -29.86 10.86 8.19
C ASN A 329 -30.33 9.54 8.81
N ALA A 330 -29.41 8.61 9.09
CA ALA A 330 -29.73 7.31 9.65
C ALA A 330 -30.25 7.38 11.10
N THR A 331 -29.71 8.30 11.90
CA THR A 331 -30.01 8.40 13.33
C THR A 331 -31.02 9.49 13.67
N GLY A 332 -31.31 10.39 12.72
CA GLY A 332 -32.18 11.53 12.92
C GLY A 332 -31.62 12.55 13.92
N ARG A 333 -30.31 12.52 14.20
CA ARG A 333 -29.63 13.44 15.12
C ARG A 333 -28.58 14.26 14.38
N VAL A 334 -28.39 15.51 14.80
CA VAL A 334 -27.35 16.38 14.26
C VAL A 334 -26.00 15.97 14.85
N LEU A 335 -25.03 15.73 13.98
CA LEU A 335 -23.69 15.26 14.35
C LEU A 335 -22.64 16.25 13.84
N ASN A 336 -21.62 16.49 14.66
CA ASN A 336 -20.47 17.30 14.29
C ASN A 336 -19.40 16.40 13.65
N PRO A 337 -18.78 16.83 12.53
CA PRO A 337 -17.70 16.08 11.90
C PRO A 337 -16.57 15.75 12.89
N GLN A 338 -16.14 14.49 12.94
CA GLN A 338 -15.08 13.98 13.84
C GLN A 338 -13.98 13.32 13.03
N SER A 339 -12.72 13.40 13.46
CA SER A 339 -11.61 12.73 12.77
C SER A 339 -11.70 11.20 12.80
N ASP A 340 -12.58 10.62 13.60
CA ASP A 340 -12.78 9.18 13.74
C ASP A 340 -14.25 8.77 13.53
N TRP A 341 -14.46 7.69 12.78
CA TRP A 341 -15.79 7.14 12.52
C TRP A 341 -16.52 6.67 13.79
N SER A 342 -15.76 6.23 14.81
CA SER A 342 -16.34 5.82 16.09
C SER A 342 -16.97 6.98 16.88
N GLY A 343 -16.52 8.21 16.60
CA GLY A 343 -17.10 9.44 17.13
C GLY A 343 -18.55 9.65 16.72
N TYR A 344 -18.91 9.29 15.48
CA TYR A 344 -20.29 9.40 15.01
C TYR A 344 -21.26 8.51 15.76
N ILE A 345 -20.82 7.30 16.12
CA ILE A 345 -21.62 6.37 16.93
C ILE A 345 -21.83 6.93 18.34
N ARG A 346 -20.79 7.48 18.97
CA ARG A 346 -20.93 8.09 20.30
C ARG A 346 -21.87 9.29 20.28
N GLN A 347 -21.76 10.14 19.26
CA GLN A 347 -22.63 11.31 19.12
C GLN A 347 -24.07 10.92 18.84
N SER A 348 -24.32 9.90 18.02
CA SER A 348 -25.68 9.43 17.73
C SER A 348 -26.35 8.74 18.92
N GLN A 349 -25.57 8.09 19.78
CA GLN A 349 -26.04 7.51 21.03
C GLN A 349 -26.28 8.55 22.14
N ASN A 350 -25.78 9.77 21.99
CA ASN A 350 -25.99 10.82 22.99
C ASN A 350 -27.48 11.25 22.99
N PRO A 351 -28.24 11.00 24.07
CA PRO A 351 -29.64 11.38 24.12
C PRO A 351 -29.85 12.90 23.99
N ASN A 352 -28.86 13.69 24.39
CA ASN A 352 -28.89 15.16 24.34
C ASN A 352 -28.51 15.74 22.97
N ALA A 353 -28.11 14.93 21.99
CA ALA A 353 -27.81 15.43 20.65
C ALA A 353 -29.11 15.91 19.96
N PRO A 354 -29.15 17.15 19.44
CA PRO A 354 -30.36 17.71 18.84
C PRO A 354 -30.82 16.88 17.65
N LEU A 355 -32.15 16.74 17.48
CA LEU A 355 -32.74 16.02 16.36
C LEU A 355 -32.61 16.82 15.07
N THR A 356 -32.44 16.13 13.94
CA THR A 356 -32.53 16.75 12.61
C THR A 356 -33.94 17.29 12.38
N SER A 357 -34.08 18.32 11.55
CA SER A 357 -35.38 18.89 11.18
C SER A 357 -36.36 17.84 10.64
N ALA A 358 -35.84 16.88 9.87
CA ALA A 358 -36.61 15.73 9.37
C ALA A 358 -37.18 14.88 10.51
N GLN A 359 -36.34 14.53 11.51
CA GLN A 359 -36.78 13.72 12.64
C GLN A 359 -37.73 14.48 13.57
N GLN A 360 -37.52 15.79 13.75
CA GLN A 360 -38.46 16.65 14.47
C GLN A 360 -39.84 16.67 13.81
N ASN A 361 -39.88 16.75 12.47
CA ASN A 361 -41.14 16.72 11.72
C ASN A 361 -41.84 15.36 11.83
N THR A 362 -41.10 14.25 11.76
CA THR A 362 -41.65 12.91 11.99
C THR A 362 -42.25 12.78 13.39
N ASN A 363 -41.55 13.22 14.44
CA ASN A 363 -42.06 13.18 15.80
C ASN A 363 -43.30 14.07 15.97
N PHE A 364 -43.32 15.25 15.35
CA PHE A 364 -44.48 16.12 15.33
C PHE A 364 -45.68 15.45 14.66
N ASN A 365 -45.50 14.85 13.49
CA ASN A 365 -46.55 14.16 12.74
C ASN A 365 -47.10 12.93 13.50
N GLN A 366 -46.22 12.13 14.12
CA GLN A 366 -46.65 11.03 14.99
C GLN A 366 -47.45 11.52 16.19
N GLY A 367 -47.01 12.61 16.82
CA GLY A 367 -47.74 13.23 17.93
C GLY A 367 -49.08 13.84 17.50
N LEU A 368 -49.21 14.28 16.25
CA LEU A 368 -50.49 14.72 15.69
C LEU A 368 -51.42 13.53 15.43
N LEU A 369 -50.90 12.45 14.82
CA LEU A 369 -51.66 11.23 14.53
C LEU A 369 -52.19 10.57 15.82
N THR A 370 -51.33 10.48 16.85
CA THR A 370 -51.71 9.94 18.16
C THR A 370 -52.84 10.78 18.79
N ARG A 371 -52.78 12.10 18.67
CA ARG A 371 -53.85 12.98 19.16
C ARG A 371 -55.16 12.80 18.40
N GLN A 372 -55.10 12.58 17.08
CA GLN A 372 -56.29 12.26 16.29
C GLN A 372 -56.90 10.92 16.72
N GLN A 373 -56.08 9.88 16.90
CA GLN A 373 -56.54 8.57 17.39
C GLN A 373 -57.21 8.68 18.76
N ASN A 374 -56.56 9.33 19.73
CA ASN A 374 -57.13 9.52 21.06
C ASN A 374 -58.46 10.30 21.04
N THR A 375 -58.59 11.27 20.12
CA THR A 375 -59.84 12.03 19.97
C THR A 375 -60.95 11.15 19.40
N ASN A 376 -60.65 10.35 18.38
CA ASN A 376 -61.60 9.42 17.77
C ASN A 376 -62.03 8.33 18.76
N GLU A 377 -61.09 7.76 19.52
CA GLU A 377 -61.38 6.77 20.56
C GLU A 377 -62.27 7.35 21.65
N LYS A 378 -62.00 8.59 22.07
CA LYS A 378 -62.84 9.27 23.05
C LYS A 378 -64.26 9.48 22.52
N GLN A 379 -64.41 9.98 21.29
CA GLN A 379 -65.72 10.14 20.66
C GLN A 379 -66.48 8.82 20.56
N TRP A 380 -65.81 7.74 20.14
CA TRP A 380 -66.43 6.42 20.07
C TRP A 380 -66.86 5.89 21.45
N SER A 381 -66.06 6.13 22.49
CA SER A 381 -66.40 5.77 23.87
C SER A 381 -67.63 6.54 24.38
N GLU A 382 -67.74 7.83 24.04
CA GLU A 382 -68.89 8.68 24.40
C GLU A 382 -70.15 8.22 23.67
N GLU A 383 -70.05 7.90 22.37
CA GLU A 383 -71.15 7.34 21.59
C GLU A 383 -71.64 5.98 22.12
N PHE A 384 -70.71 5.10 22.48
CA PHE A 384 -71.05 3.80 23.06
C PHE A 384 -71.74 3.95 24.42
N ALA A 385 -71.21 4.82 25.29
CA ALA A 385 -71.83 5.13 26.58
C ALA A 385 -73.24 5.73 26.40
N TYR A 386 -73.43 6.60 25.41
CA TYR A 386 -74.74 7.16 25.09
C TYR A 386 -75.73 6.09 24.61
N LYS A 387 -75.31 5.18 23.72
CA LYS A 387 -76.16 4.06 23.26
C LYS A 387 -76.56 3.15 24.43
N GLN A 388 -75.60 2.77 25.28
CA GLN A 388 -75.87 1.95 26.46
C GLN A 388 -76.87 2.62 27.41
N ALA A 389 -76.74 3.92 27.64
CA ALA A 389 -77.69 4.66 28.48
C ALA A 389 -79.10 4.70 27.87
N ARG A 390 -79.20 4.89 26.55
CA ARG A 390 -80.48 4.90 25.83
C ARG A 390 -81.16 3.53 25.85
N ASP A 391 -80.40 2.46 25.65
CA ASP A 391 -80.92 1.10 25.63
C ASP A 391 -81.43 0.72 27.04
N ALA A 392 -80.71 1.10 28.11
CA ALA A 392 -81.18 0.92 29.49
C ALA A 392 -82.49 1.68 29.81
N ILE A 393 -82.67 2.89 29.27
CA ILE A 393 -83.94 3.64 29.41
C ILE A 393 -85.06 2.92 28.66
N THR A 394 -84.78 2.45 27.45
CA THR A 394 -85.74 1.70 26.63
C THR A 394 -86.18 0.44 27.35
N ASP A 395 -85.24 -0.36 27.85
CA ASP A 395 -85.51 -1.60 28.60
C ASP A 395 -86.40 -1.32 29.83
N SER A 396 -86.14 -0.22 30.56
CA SER A 396 -86.96 0.17 31.71
C SER A 396 -88.40 0.53 31.31
N GLN A 397 -88.61 1.17 30.15
CA GLN A 397 -89.95 1.48 29.64
C GLN A 397 -90.69 0.23 29.18
N TRP A 398 -89.99 -0.70 28.51
CA TRP A 398 -90.54 -1.99 28.12
C TRP A 398 -90.99 -2.81 29.33
N GLN A 399 -90.15 -2.86 30.36
CA GLN A 399 -90.51 -3.54 31.60
C GLN A 399 -91.76 -2.92 32.24
N ALA A 400 -91.81 -1.59 32.37
CA ALA A 400 -92.96 -0.91 32.95
C ALA A 400 -94.26 -1.16 32.19
N LYS A 401 -94.21 -1.16 30.84
CA LYS A 401 -95.36 -1.47 29.99
C LYS A 401 -95.80 -2.92 30.14
N PHE A 402 -94.85 -3.86 30.14
CA PHE A 402 -95.15 -5.27 30.33
C PHE A 402 -95.81 -5.52 31.69
N ASP A 403 -95.27 -4.93 32.77
CA ASP A 403 -95.84 -5.03 34.11
C ASP A 403 -97.26 -4.42 34.17
N GLU A 404 -97.51 -3.31 33.46
CA GLU A 404 -98.84 -2.71 33.33
C GLU A 404 -99.82 -3.63 32.59
N ASP A 405 -99.42 -4.24 31.46
CA ASP A 405 -100.23 -5.21 30.71
C ASP A 405 -100.57 -6.45 31.56
N VAL A 406 -99.61 -6.92 32.37
CA VAL A 406 -99.83 -8.02 33.33
C VAL A 406 -100.87 -7.61 34.39
N GLN A 407 -100.78 -6.39 34.92
CA GLN A 407 -101.71 -5.88 35.93
C GLN A 407 -103.14 -5.70 35.38
N GLN A 408 -103.29 -5.22 34.15
CA GLN A 408 -104.59 -4.89 33.57
C GLN A 408 -105.28 -6.08 32.90
N PHE A 409 -104.54 -6.92 32.18
CA PHE A 409 -105.11 -7.95 31.30
C PHE A 409 -104.63 -9.37 31.63
N GLY A 410 -103.71 -9.50 32.58
CA GLY A 410 -103.15 -10.77 33.03
C GLY A 410 -101.96 -11.25 32.18
N LEU A 411 -101.21 -12.20 32.74
CA LEU A 411 -99.93 -12.67 32.19
C LEU A 411 -100.02 -13.22 30.75
N ASN A 412 -101.11 -13.94 30.44
CA ASN A 412 -101.28 -14.55 29.11
C ASN A 412 -101.39 -13.49 28.00
N TYR A 413 -102.08 -12.38 28.28
CA TYR A 413 -102.21 -11.28 27.34
C TYR A 413 -100.87 -10.56 27.14
N ALA A 414 -100.16 -10.24 28.23
CA ALA A 414 -98.85 -9.60 28.17
C ALA A 414 -97.82 -10.43 27.37
N LEU A 415 -97.82 -11.76 27.53
CA LEU A 415 -96.96 -12.65 26.75
C LEU A 415 -97.34 -12.69 25.26
N GLN A 416 -98.64 -12.72 24.94
CA GLN A 416 -99.10 -12.67 23.55
C GLN A 416 -98.76 -11.33 22.88
N GLN A 417 -98.90 -10.22 23.61
CA GLN A 417 -98.53 -8.89 23.13
C GLN A 417 -97.02 -8.81 22.90
N LEU A 418 -96.20 -9.29 23.84
CA LEU A 418 -94.74 -9.35 23.69
C LEU A 418 -94.33 -10.17 22.45
N GLN A 419 -94.99 -11.29 22.19
CA GLN A 419 -94.70 -12.10 21.01
C GLN A 419 -95.03 -11.35 19.71
N THR A 420 -96.16 -10.64 19.68
CA THR A 420 -96.58 -9.83 18.52
C THR A 420 -95.62 -8.67 18.27
N ASP A 421 -95.21 -7.96 19.33
CA ASP A 421 -94.28 -6.85 19.27
C ASP A 421 -92.88 -7.33 18.82
N ASN A 422 -92.43 -8.49 19.29
CA ASN A 422 -91.17 -9.10 18.88
C ASN A 422 -91.18 -9.51 17.39
N ASP A 423 -92.29 -10.09 16.91
CA ASP A 423 -92.46 -10.42 15.49
C ASP A 423 -92.50 -9.16 14.59
N GLN A 424 -93.01 -8.04 15.10
CA GLN A 424 -92.95 -6.75 14.41
C GLN A 424 -91.53 -6.20 14.40
N ALA A 425 -90.85 -6.15 15.56
CA ALA A 425 -89.48 -5.68 15.67
C ALA A 425 -88.52 -6.49 14.79
N TYR A 426 -88.68 -7.82 14.72
CA TYR A 426 -87.90 -8.69 13.84
C TYR A 426 -88.12 -8.36 12.35
N ARG A 427 -89.37 -8.09 11.95
CA ARG A 427 -89.69 -7.66 10.57
C ARG A 427 -89.08 -6.31 10.24
N GLU A 428 -89.18 -5.34 11.15
CA GLU A 428 -88.56 -4.01 11.00
C GLU A 428 -87.03 -4.10 10.91
N ALA A 429 -86.40 -4.90 11.78
CA ALA A 429 -84.96 -5.14 11.74
C ALA A 429 -84.52 -5.81 10.44
N THR A 430 -85.27 -6.81 9.95
CA THR A 430 -85.02 -7.46 8.66
C THR A 430 -85.13 -6.47 7.51
N LEU A 431 -86.14 -5.59 7.54
CA LEU A 431 -86.31 -4.54 6.53
C LEU A 431 -85.15 -3.53 6.57
N GLY A 432 -84.69 -3.16 7.76
CA GLY A 432 -83.53 -2.27 7.95
C GLY A 432 -82.23 -2.87 7.42
N ILE A 433 -81.98 -4.16 7.67
CA ILE A 433 -80.82 -4.88 7.10
C ILE A 433 -80.90 -4.90 5.58
N GLN A 434 -82.07 -5.19 5.00
CA GLN A 434 -82.26 -5.17 3.55
C GLN A 434 -82.02 -3.77 2.95
N GLN A 435 -82.40 -2.71 3.66
CA GLN A 435 -82.13 -1.33 3.23
C GLN A 435 -80.65 -0.95 3.32
N ASP A 436 -79.95 -1.40 4.36
CA ASP A 436 -78.50 -1.16 4.52
C ASP A 436 -77.69 -1.94 3.47
N GLU A 437 -78.06 -3.20 3.18
CA GLU A 437 -77.48 -3.99 2.09
C GLU A 437 -77.68 -3.31 0.73
N ASN A 438 -78.87 -2.77 0.48
CA ASN A 438 -79.15 -2.04 -0.75
C ASN A 438 -78.28 -0.78 -0.83
N SER A 439 -78.15 -0.03 0.27
CA SER A 439 -77.31 1.17 0.35
C SER A 439 -75.84 0.86 0.13
N ARG A 440 -75.33 -0.24 0.69
CA ARG A 440 -73.98 -0.76 0.42
C ARG A 440 -73.80 -1.19 -1.03
N ALA A 441 -74.78 -1.87 -1.61
CA ALA A 441 -74.75 -2.27 -3.01
C ALA A 441 -74.70 -1.06 -3.96
N TRP A 442 -75.42 0.02 -3.64
CA TRP A 442 -75.35 1.29 -4.37
C TRP A 442 -74.00 2.00 -4.22
N LEU A 443 -73.38 1.97 -3.04
CA LEU A 443 -72.03 2.48 -2.82
C LEU A 443 -70.98 1.68 -3.63
N GLU A 444 -71.09 0.35 -3.64
CA GLU A 444 -70.23 -0.51 -4.46
C GLU A 444 -70.45 -0.27 -5.96
N TYR A 445 -71.68 0.02 -6.39
CA TYR A 445 -71.98 0.37 -7.77
C TYR A 445 -71.47 1.77 -8.15
N GLY A 446 -71.55 2.74 -7.24
CA GLY A 446 -71.03 4.10 -7.43
C GLY A 446 -69.52 4.17 -7.55
N ASP A 447 -68.80 3.37 -6.75
CA ASP A 447 -67.33 3.25 -6.82
C ASP A 447 -66.88 2.54 -8.11
N LYS A 448 -67.72 1.64 -8.65
CA LYS A 448 -67.50 0.99 -9.96
C LYS A 448 -67.92 1.84 -11.16
N SER A 449 -68.85 2.79 -11.01
CA SER A 449 -69.38 3.60 -12.12
C SER A 449 -68.73 4.97 -12.29
N SER A 450 -67.88 5.42 -11.36
CA SER A 450 -67.21 6.73 -11.41
C SER A 450 -65.69 6.67 -11.62
N ALA A 451 -65.09 5.48 -11.67
CA ALA A 451 -63.71 5.30 -12.10
C ALA A 451 -63.69 4.74 -13.53
N ALA A 452 -63.33 5.60 -14.49
CA ALA A 452 -62.88 5.16 -15.80
C ALA A 452 -61.85 4.03 -15.61
N THR A 453 -62.06 2.93 -16.32
CA THR A 453 -61.22 1.74 -16.31
C THR A 453 -59.82 2.07 -16.86
N THR A 454 -58.95 2.62 -16.02
CA THR A 454 -57.52 2.39 -16.13
C THR A 454 -57.21 1.29 -15.11
N PRO A 455 -56.77 0.09 -15.52
CA PRO A 455 -56.35 -0.93 -14.57
C PRO A 455 -55.32 -0.29 -13.64
N LYS A 456 -55.63 -0.27 -12.34
CA LYS A 456 -54.74 0.27 -11.31
C LYS A 456 -53.44 -0.53 -11.41
N TYR A 457 -52.41 0.07 -12.01
CA TYR A 457 -51.11 -0.54 -12.20
C TYR A 457 -50.56 -0.92 -10.82
N ASN A 458 -50.64 -2.22 -10.51
CA ASN A 458 -50.13 -2.79 -9.26
C ASN A 458 -48.71 -3.33 -9.49
N GLY A 459 -47.91 -2.54 -10.21
CA GLY A 459 -46.55 -2.89 -10.59
C GLY A 459 -45.49 -2.10 -9.82
N MET A 460 -44.27 -2.15 -10.32
CA MET A 460 -43.09 -1.56 -9.69
C MET A 460 -43.20 -0.03 -9.67
N THR A 461 -42.92 0.61 -8.54
CA THR A 461 -42.86 2.09 -8.48
C THR A 461 -41.70 2.63 -9.32
N VAL A 462 -41.78 3.88 -9.79
CA VAL A 462 -40.69 4.55 -10.56
C VAL A 462 -39.34 4.40 -9.89
N ASN A 463 -39.25 4.58 -8.57
CA ASN A 463 -38.00 4.47 -7.85
C ASN A 463 -37.45 3.03 -7.87
N GLN A 464 -38.32 2.03 -7.71
CA GLN A 464 -37.92 0.62 -7.80
C GLN A 464 -37.47 0.25 -9.22
N ALA A 465 -38.13 0.79 -10.24
CA ALA A 465 -37.75 0.60 -11.65
C ALA A 465 -36.39 1.24 -11.96
N VAL A 466 -36.20 2.49 -11.52
CA VAL A 466 -34.92 3.21 -11.67
C VAL A 466 -33.79 2.50 -10.95
N ASP A 467 -34.02 2.00 -9.73
CA ASP A 467 -32.99 1.28 -8.97
C ASP A 467 -32.61 -0.05 -9.65
N ALA A 468 -33.60 -0.80 -10.14
CA ALA A 468 -33.36 -2.04 -10.90
C ALA A 468 -32.56 -1.77 -12.19
N LEU A 469 -32.91 -0.70 -12.93
CA LEU A 469 -32.22 -0.31 -14.16
C LEU A 469 -30.81 0.26 -13.89
N ARG A 470 -30.62 1.02 -12.81
CA ARG A 470 -29.28 1.48 -12.42
C ARG A 470 -28.37 0.30 -12.14
N GLN A 471 -28.86 -0.71 -11.43
CA GLN A 471 -28.07 -1.91 -11.15
C GLN A 471 -27.69 -2.69 -12.41
N SER A 472 -28.58 -2.77 -13.41
CA SER A 472 -28.32 -3.52 -14.64
C SER A 472 -27.38 -2.81 -15.62
N PHE A 473 -27.36 -1.47 -15.62
CA PHE A 473 -26.59 -0.68 -16.59
C PHE A 473 -25.37 0.05 -16.02
N THR A 474 -25.15 0.00 -14.70
CA THR A 474 -23.94 0.59 -14.11
C THR A 474 -22.72 -0.24 -14.46
N VAL A 475 -21.75 0.39 -15.12
CA VAL A 475 -20.44 -0.21 -15.40
C VAL A 475 -19.40 0.47 -14.52
N GLU A 476 -18.50 -0.33 -13.95
CA GLU A 476 -17.37 0.17 -13.19
C GLU A 476 -16.23 0.52 -14.15
N ASN A 477 -15.76 1.76 -14.09
CA ASN A 477 -14.61 2.19 -14.87
C ASN A 477 -13.36 1.45 -14.34
N PRO A 478 -12.67 0.66 -15.16
CA PRO A 478 -11.56 -0.18 -14.72
C PRO A 478 -10.33 0.63 -14.25
N THR A 479 -10.25 1.90 -14.63
CA THR A 479 -9.12 2.78 -14.31
C THR A 479 -9.39 3.61 -13.06
N THR A 480 -10.65 3.99 -12.81
CA THR A 480 -11.00 4.90 -11.71
C THR A 480 -11.85 4.26 -10.62
N GLY A 481 -12.39 3.06 -10.83
CA GLY A 481 -13.38 2.42 -9.95
C GLY A 481 -14.73 3.15 -9.89
N ALA A 482 -14.91 4.22 -10.69
CA ALA A 482 -16.13 4.99 -10.69
C ALA A 482 -17.25 4.21 -11.38
N LYS A 483 -18.39 4.07 -10.70
CA LYS A 483 -19.58 3.42 -11.20
C LYS A 483 -20.47 4.44 -11.90
N SER A 484 -20.68 4.28 -13.20
CA SER A 484 -21.55 5.15 -13.98
C SER A 484 -22.28 4.36 -15.07
N ILE A 485 -23.47 4.82 -15.44
CA ILE A 485 -24.15 4.31 -16.63
C ILE A 485 -23.41 4.86 -17.86
N PRO A 486 -22.95 3.99 -18.78
CA PRO A 486 -22.34 4.43 -20.04
C PRO A 486 -23.27 5.37 -20.83
N ASN A 487 -22.72 6.49 -21.31
CA ASN A 487 -23.48 7.51 -22.06
C ASN A 487 -23.52 7.22 -23.58
N ASP A 488 -23.27 5.99 -24.02
CA ASP A 488 -23.26 5.64 -25.43
C ASP A 488 -24.70 5.40 -25.96
N PRO A 489 -24.95 5.63 -27.27
CA PRO A 489 -26.28 5.49 -27.84
C PRO A 489 -26.91 4.10 -27.68
N ALA A 490 -26.11 3.03 -27.66
CA ALA A 490 -26.63 1.66 -27.57
C ALA A 490 -27.11 1.34 -26.13
N THR A 491 -26.39 1.83 -25.12
CA THR A 491 -26.82 1.73 -23.72
C THR A 491 -28.11 2.51 -23.48
N LYS A 492 -28.23 3.73 -24.01
CA LYS A 492 -29.46 4.54 -23.89
C LYS A 492 -30.67 3.86 -24.52
N GLU A 493 -30.48 3.26 -25.69
CA GLU A 493 -31.54 2.50 -26.37
C GLU A 493 -31.99 1.28 -25.57
N ARG A 494 -31.05 0.56 -24.92
CA ARG A 494 -31.38 -0.56 -24.04
C ARG A 494 -32.12 -0.12 -22.78
N ILE A 495 -31.74 1.01 -22.18
CA ILE A 495 -32.44 1.61 -21.04
C ILE A 495 -33.89 1.93 -21.43
N TYR A 496 -34.08 2.56 -22.59
CA TYR A 496 -35.40 2.86 -23.13
C TYR A 496 -36.25 1.59 -23.27
N GLN A 497 -35.74 0.55 -23.95
CA GLN A 497 -36.47 -0.70 -24.16
C GLN A 497 -36.84 -1.40 -22.84
N GLN A 498 -35.92 -1.45 -21.87
CA GLN A 498 -36.21 -2.08 -20.58
C GLN A 498 -37.23 -1.27 -19.76
N THR A 499 -37.16 0.07 -19.80
CA THR A 499 -38.13 0.92 -19.10
C THR A 499 -39.55 0.74 -19.68
N MET A 500 -39.67 0.68 -21.00
CA MET A 500 -40.96 0.40 -21.66
C MET A 500 -41.50 -0.99 -21.32
N ALA A 501 -40.63 -2.00 -21.24
CA ALA A 501 -41.03 -3.36 -20.88
C ALA A 501 -41.54 -3.49 -19.44
N MET A 502 -41.19 -2.55 -18.55
CA MET A 502 -41.69 -2.51 -17.17
C MET A 502 -43.15 -2.05 -17.07
N GLY A 503 -43.71 -1.49 -18.16
CA GLY A 503 -45.11 -1.10 -18.25
C GLY A 503 -45.51 -0.02 -17.24
N LEU A 504 -44.59 0.88 -16.91
CA LEU A 504 -44.87 1.98 -15.98
C LEU A 504 -46.05 2.84 -16.50
N PRO A 505 -46.83 3.46 -15.60
CA PRO A 505 -47.91 4.37 -16.00
C PRO A 505 -47.42 5.49 -16.92
N ASP A 506 -48.26 5.97 -17.83
CA ASP A 506 -47.91 7.04 -18.76
C ASP A 506 -47.30 8.26 -18.06
N GLY A 507 -46.13 8.69 -18.52
CA GLY A 507 -45.36 9.81 -17.98
C GLY A 507 -44.40 9.44 -16.85
N GLN A 508 -44.58 8.29 -16.19
CA GLN A 508 -43.64 7.77 -15.19
C GLN A 508 -42.42 7.09 -15.81
N ASP A 509 -42.60 6.48 -16.97
CA ASP A 509 -41.55 5.94 -17.84
C ASP A 509 -40.56 7.01 -18.28
N SER A 510 -41.06 8.16 -18.75
CA SER A 510 -40.26 9.30 -19.16
C SER A 510 -39.43 9.87 -18.00
N GLN A 511 -40.03 9.95 -16.80
CA GLN A 511 -39.30 10.37 -15.60
C GLN A 511 -38.17 9.39 -15.24
N ALA A 512 -38.43 8.07 -15.31
CA ALA A 512 -37.42 7.05 -15.07
C ALA A 512 -36.26 7.15 -16.07
N MET A 513 -36.55 7.32 -17.36
CA MET A 513 -35.54 7.46 -18.42
C MET A 513 -34.68 8.71 -18.24
N VAL A 514 -35.27 9.85 -17.86
CA VAL A 514 -34.52 11.09 -17.58
C VAL A 514 -33.57 10.92 -16.40
N VAL A 515 -34.01 10.26 -15.34
CA VAL A 515 -33.17 9.96 -14.15
C VAL A 515 -32.02 9.00 -14.48
N LEU A 516 -32.17 8.19 -15.54
CA LEU A 516 -31.15 7.28 -16.06
C LEU A 516 -30.24 7.91 -17.12
N GLY A 517 -30.42 9.20 -17.44
CA GLY A 517 -29.51 9.97 -18.30
C GLY A 517 -29.97 10.12 -19.76
N LEU A 518 -31.21 9.79 -20.10
CA LEU A 518 -31.78 10.09 -21.41
C LEU A 518 -32.32 11.53 -21.42
N THR A 519 -32.08 12.24 -22.51
CA THR A 519 -32.68 13.56 -22.74
C THR A 519 -34.08 13.42 -23.34
N PRO A 520 -34.98 14.40 -23.16
CA PRO A 520 -36.31 14.38 -23.79
C PRO A 520 -36.27 14.20 -25.31
N ALA A 521 -35.24 14.75 -25.98
CA ALA A 521 -35.07 14.60 -27.42
C ALA A 521 -34.69 13.16 -27.82
N GLU A 522 -33.87 12.48 -27.00
CA GLU A 522 -33.53 11.07 -27.21
C GLU A 522 -34.76 10.17 -26.97
N ILE A 523 -35.55 10.45 -25.93
CA ILE A 523 -36.81 9.74 -25.65
C ILE A 523 -37.76 9.88 -26.84
N ALA A 524 -38.02 11.10 -27.30
CA ALA A 524 -38.89 11.34 -28.46
C ALA A 524 -38.37 10.67 -29.76
N SER A 525 -37.04 10.61 -29.93
CA SER A 525 -36.43 9.89 -31.04
C SER A 525 -36.66 8.37 -30.93
N PHE A 526 -36.62 7.81 -29.72
CA PHE A 526 -36.90 6.40 -29.47
C PHE A 526 -38.39 6.08 -29.57
N ASP A 527 -39.29 6.92 -29.06
CA ASP A 527 -40.74 6.79 -29.23
C ASP A 527 -41.10 6.66 -30.70
N LYS A 528 -40.53 7.56 -31.53
CA LYS A 528 -40.68 7.53 -32.99
C LYS A 528 -40.08 6.27 -33.61
N LYS A 529 -38.92 5.80 -33.14
CA LYS A 529 -38.24 4.59 -33.65
C LYS A 529 -39.04 3.32 -33.32
N TYR A 530 -39.67 3.26 -32.16
CA TYR A 530 -40.39 2.08 -31.65
C TYR A 530 -41.91 2.14 -31.86
N GLY A 531 -42.44 3.21 -32.45
CA GLY A 531 -43.87 3.35 -32.74
C GLY A 531 -44.73 3.53 -31.50
N VAL A 532 -44.15 4.06 -30.41
CA VAL A 532 -44.90 4.38 -29.19
C VAL A 532 -45.59 5.72 -29.44
N SER A 533 -46.92 5.68 -29.59
CA SER A 533 -47.72 6.91 -29.63
C SER A 533 -47.76 7.47 -28.21
N SER A 534 -47.01 8.54 -27.94
CA SER A 534 -47.19 9.33 -26.72
C SER A 534 -48.66 9.76 -26.68
N GLY A 535 -49.46 9.12 -25.82
CA GLY A 535 -50.81 9.55 -25.56
C GLY A 535 -50.74 10.92 -24.90
N ASN A 536 -51.07 11.97 -25.66
CA ASN A 536 -51.42 13.27 -25.10
C ASN A 536 -52.87 13.24 -24.63
#